data_AF-A0AAP7GRC3-F1
#
_entry.id   AF-A0AAP7GRC3-F1
#
_cell.length_a   1.000
_cell.length_b   1.000
_cell.length_c   1.000
_cell.angle_alpha   90.00
_cell.angle_beta   90.00
_cell.angle_gamma   90.00
#
_symmetry.space_group_name_H-M   'P 1'
#
loop_
_entity.id
_entity.type
_entity.pdbx_description
1 polymer ?
#
loop_
_entity_poly.entity_id
_entity_poly.type
_entity_poly.pdbx_seq_one_letter_code
_entity_poly.pdbx_strand_id
1 'polypeptide(L)'
;MTSAALCLSLALQLPVAPDPLTLDSDSLATLQQALQTFGAFQHPYSAPIDAYDPDAGVIDASVEVSAGCLQEGPKVIVLDDDGDETPERYLVLVEPWQSLPAGTLLLVCGDRAVVISAQDWSRELARAEIMLTFLDLLPGDSEARDQLESCSAVSDSDTSDPFVKSILDQLCASTPGTPVTDTALALWKGRLPDALLALWQRDGLARYHDDRLTMVDPAQYETVLAALLAGSPPWDKDNLHVYAISPFGQMLICGEKTGVDLTLEPHEGYLCAPAALTLPASNAVRNRSLHDFLLTLDDPELDVLTEDEEPMFWRVREMLGPLGDGEIYTSTESVSEQGWRLSTLVKRRALDVLGELAQRR
;
A
#
# COMPACT_ATOMS: atom_id res chain seq x y z
N MET A 1 3.01 43.07 0.52
CA MET A 1 2.93 43.31 -0.93
C MET A 1 2.00 42.24 -1.48
N THR A 2 0.93 42.62 -2.18
CA THR A 2 -0.09 41.68 -2.67
C THR A 2 0.55 40.70 -3.63
N SER A 3 0.69 39.43 -3.22
CA SER A 3 1.05 38.33 -4.11
C SER A 3 0.03 38.32 -5.25
N ALA A 4 0.46 38.63 -6.47
CA ALA A 4 -0.44 38.65 -7.62
C ALA A 4 -0.88 37.20 -7.87
N ALA A 5 -2.19 36.94 -7.84
CA ALA A 5 -2.71 35.61 -8.12
C ALA A 5 -2.36 35.22 -9.57
N LEU A 6 -1.81 34.02 -9.73
CA LEU A 6 -1.52 33.45 -11.06
C LEU A 6 -2.84 33.14 -11.77
N CYS A 7 -3.04 33.71 -12.96
CA CYS A 7 -4.19 33.40 -13.80
C CYS A 7 -3.81 32.27 -14.78
N LEU A 8 -4.49 31.13 -14.69
CA LEU A 8 -4.17 29.90 -15.41
C LEU A 8 -5.19 29.65 -16.53
N SER A 9 -4.70 29.61 -17.78
CA SER A 9 -5.49 29.23 -18.96
C SER A 9 -5.36 27.72 -19.19
N LEU A 10 -6.18 26.91 -18.51
CA LEU A 10 -6.15 25.45 -18.61
C LEU A 10 -7.46 24.88 -19.18
N ALA A 11 -7.34 23.96 -20.13
CA ALA A 11 -8.48 23.21 -20.65
C ALA A 11 -8.69 21.94 -19.81
N LEU A 12 -9.69 21.95 -18.94
CA LEU A 12 -10.10 20.74 -18.23
C LEU A 12 -10.93 19.86 -19.16
N GLN A 13 -10.47 18.63 -19.38
CA GLN A 13 -11.39 17.57 -19.77
C GLN A 13 -11.56 16.70 -18.53
N LEU A 14 -12.71 16.85 -17.89
CA LEU A 14 -13.08 16.08 -16.72
C LEU A 14 -13.81 14.83 -17.22
N PRO A 15 -13.24 13.62 -17.15
CA PRO A 15 -14.08 12.46 -16.93
C PRO A 15 -14.70 12.60 -15.53
N VAL A 16 -15.96 12.20 -15.39
CA VAL A 16 -16.64 12.09 -14.09
C VAL A 16 -16.00 10.90 -13.37
N ALA A 17 -14.87 11.13 -12.70
CA ALA A 17 -14.31 10.14 -11.77
C ALA A 17 -15.24 10.08 -10.55
N PRO A 18 -15.68 8.89 -10.11
CA PRO A 18 -16.65 8.76 -9.01
C PRO A 18 -16.10 9.20 -7.65
N ASP A 19 -14.78 9.39 -7.50
CA ASP A 19 -14.16 9.71 -6.21
C ASP A 19 -12.78 10.40 -6.38
N PRO A 20 -12.74 11.74 -6.40
CA PRO A 20 -11.49 12.49 -6.54
C PRO A 20 -10.69 12.52 -5.24
N LEU A 21 -9.35 12.50 -5.33
CA LEU A 21 -8.47 12.81 -4.21
C LEU A 21 -8.75 14.24 -3.69
N THR A 22 -9.05 14.37 -2.41
CA THR A 22 -9.47 15.65 -1.79
C THR A 22 -8.71 15.93 -0.49
N LEU A 23 -8.38 17.20 -0.25
CA LEU A 23 -7.98 17.68 1.08
C LEU A 23 -9.21 17.86 1.96
N ASP A 24 -9.08 17.54 3.25
CA ASP A 24 -10.11 17.84 4.24
C ASP A 24 -10.27 19.35 4.43
N SER A 25 -11.38 19.76 5.06
CA SER A 25 -11.72 21.17 5.24
C SER A 25 -10.71 21.93 6.09
N ASP A 26 -10.09 21.27 7.08
CA ASP A 26 -9.20 21.92 8.04
C ASP A 26 -7.82 22.13 7.41
N SER A 27 -7.31 21.15 6.67
CA SER A 27 -6.08 21.27 5.86
C SER A 27 -6.23 22.37 4.79
N LEU A 28 -7.36 22.38 4.08
CA LEU A 28 -7.66 23.41 3.09
C LEU A 28 -7.74 24.81 3.72
N ALA A 29 -8.39 24.95 4.88
CA ALA A 29 -8.46 26.22 5.61
C ALA A 29 -7.08 26.68 6.09
N THR A 30 -6.24 25.76 6.55
CA THR A 30 -4.88 26.04 7.02
C THR A 30 -4.02 26.60 5.89
N LEU A 31 -4.05 25.99 4.70
CA LEU A 31 -3.34 26.51 3.53
C LEU A 31 -3.82 27.91 3.11
N GLN A 32 -5.14 28.13 3.11
CA GLN A 32 -5.70 29.45 2.80
C GLN A 32 -5.23 30.51 3.79
N GLN A 33 -5.22 30.19 5.09
CA GLN A 33 -4.77 31.10 6.14
C GLN A 33 -3.26 31.39 6.02
N ALA A 34 -2.45 30.38 5.71
CA ALA A 34 -1.02 30.54 5.49
C ALA A 34 -0.75 31.48 4.30
N LEU A 35 -1.43 31.27 3.16
CA LEU A 35 -1.31 32.15 1.98
C LEU A 35 -1.75 33.59 2.27
N GLN A 36 -2.82 33.79 3.06
CA GLN A 36 -3.26 35.12 3.46
C GLN A 36 -2.23 35.82 4.36
N THR A 37 -1.55 35.05 5.20
CA THR A 37 -0.59 35.58 6.18
C THR A 37 0.78 35.86 5.56
N PHE A 38 1.28 34.93 4.75
CA PHE A 38 2.66 34.93 4.27
C PHE A 38 2.79 35.28 2.78
N GLY A 39 1.70 35.25 2.00
CA GLY A 39 1.77 35.29 0.54
C GLY A 39 2.17 33.92 -0.01
N ALA A 40 2.73 33.87 -1.24
CA ALA A 40 3.34 32.65 -1.74
C ALA A 40 4.53 32.25 -0.85
N PHE A 41 4.67 30.96 -0.57
CA PHE A 41 5.72 30.41 0.28
C PHE A 41 6.18 29.06 -0.24
N GLN A 42 7.39 28.66 0.14
CA GLN A 42 7.93 27.34 -0.16
C GLN A 42 7.96 26.53 1.13
N HIS A 43 7.59 25.26 1.03
CA HIS A 43 7.67 24.31 2.14
C HIS A 43 8.61 23.16 1.74
N PRO A 44 9.75 22.98 2.43
CA PRO A 44 10.66 21.89 2.14
C PRO A 44 10.05 20.56 2.58
N TYR A 45 10.33 19.51 1.82
CA TYR A 45 9.95 18.14 2.20
C TYR A 45 10.95 17.13 1.59
N SER A 46 10.95 15.90 2.09
CA SER A 46 11.81 14.84 1.57
C SER A 46 11.09 14.07 0.47
N ALA A 47 11.38 14.38 -0.79
CA ALA A 47 10.80 13.66 -1.92
C ALA A 47 11.59 12.38 -2.22
N PRO A 48 10.93 11.24 -2.48
CA PRO A 48 11.62 10.07 -2.99
C PRO A 48 12.13 10.32 -4.42
N ILE A 49 13.32 9.79 -4.74
CA ILE A 49 13.96 9.90 -6.06
C ILE A 49 13.11 9.23 -7.15
N ASP A 50 12.37 8.19 -6.80
CA ASP A 50 11.35 7.57 -7.64
C ASP A 50 10.17 7.20 -6.76
N ALA A 51 8.96 7.63 -7.13
CA ALA A 51 7.74 7.28 -6.38
C ALA A 51 7.36 5.79 -6.52
N TYR A 52 7.95 5.07 -7.50
CA TYR A 52 7.78 3.61 -7.75
C TYR A 52 8.96 2.78 -7.25
N ASP A 53 10.11 3.41 -6.99
CA ASP A 53 11.29 2.77 -6.42
C ASP A 53 11.61 3.42 -5.06
N PRO A 54 11.05 2.89 -3.96
CA PRO A 54 11.26 3.42 -2.62
C PRO A 54 12.72 3.34 -2.14
N ASP A 55 13.60 2.65 -2.90
CA ASP A 55 15.01 2.48 -2.60
C ASP A 55 15.91 3.47 -3.33
N ALA A 56 15.36 4.23 -4.28
CA ALA A 56 16.09 5.22 -5.06
C ALA A 56 16.73 6.31 -4.19
N GLY A 57 16.21 6.50 -2.96
CA GLY A 57 16.66 7.46 -1.94
C GLY A 57 15.73 8.67 -1.85
N VAL A 58 16.07 9.65 -1.02
CA VAL A 58 15.33 10.92 -0.91
C VAL A 58 16.21 12.09 -1.33
N ILE A 59 15.59 13.09 -1.94
CA ILE A 59 16.20 14.39 -2.21
C ILE A 59 15.52 15.46 -1.38
N ASP A 60 16.28 16.49 -1.02
CA ASP A 60 15.73 17.71 -0.45
C ASP A 60 14.90 18.40 -1.55
N ALA A 61 13.58 18.29 -1.45
CA ALA A 61 12.62 18.89 -2.36
C ALA A 61 11.86 20.02 -1.66
N SER A 62 11.13 20.79 -2.44
CA SER A 62 10.27 21.86 -1.97
C SER A 62 8.99 21.90 -2.78
N VAL A 63 7.89 22.19 -2.08
CA VAL A 63 6.64 22.56 -2.74
C VAL A 63 6.48 24.06 -2.62
N GLU A 64 6.40 24.74 -3.76
CA GLU A 64 5.97 26.14 -3.80
C GLU A 64 4.45 26.21 -3.75
N VAL A 65 3.93 26.84 -2.69
CA VAL A 65 2.51 27.04 -2.46
C VAL A 65 2.16 28.48 -2.82
N SER A 66 1.24 28.65 -3.77
CA SER A 66 0.80 29.97 -4.21
C SER A 66 -0.71 30.04 -4.46
N ALA A 67 -1.25 31.26 -4.44
CA ALA A 67 -2.65 31.51 -4.79
C ALA A 67 -2.80 31.69 -6.30
N GLY A 68 -3.78 30.99 -6.88
CA GLY A 68 -4.11 31.09 -8.30
C GLY A 68 -5.61 31.25 -8.56
N CYS A 69 -5.96 31.51 -9.82
CA CYS A 69 -7.31 31.42 -10.33
C CYS A 69 -7.30 30.80 -11.73
N LEU A 70 -8.29 29.98 -12.01
CA LEU A 70 -8.53 29.48 -13.37
C LEU A 70 -9.19 30.60 -14.19
N GLN A 71 -8.80 30.74 -15.46
CA GLN A 71 -9.42 31.69 -16.37
C GLN A 71 -10.90 31.33 -16.55
N GLU A 72 -11.81 32.24 -16.18
CA GLU A 72 -13.27 31.96 -16.13
C GLU A 72 -13.66 30.82 -15.15
N GLY A 73 -12.87 30.58 -14.09
CA GLY A 73 -13.07 29.49 -13.13
C GLY A 73 -12.84 29.89 -11.66
N PRO A 74 -12.80 28.90 -10.74
CA PRO A 74 -12.68 29.12 -9.31
C PRO A 74 -11.27 29.58 -8.92
N LYS A 75 -11.16 30.04 -7.68
CA LYS A 75 -9.86 30.17 -7.03
C LYS A 75 -9.26 28.79 -6.77
N VAL A 76 -7.95 28.72 -6.88
CA VAL A 76 -7.19 27.50 -6.64
C VAL A 76 -5.97 27.82 -5.78
N ILE A 77 -5.50 26.83 -5.06
CA ILE A 77 -4.14 26.84 -4.49
C ILE A 77 -3.28 26.04 -5.45
N VAL A 78 -2.15 26.62 -5.86
CA VAL A 78 -1.18 25.99 -6.73
C VAL A 78 -0.08 25.40 -5.85
N LEU A 79 0.24 24.13 -6.07
CA LEU A 79 1.37 23.44 -5.47
C LEU A 79 2.31 23.06 -6.62
N ASP A 80 3.48 23.69 -6.68
CA ASP A 80 4.54 23.32 -7.62
C ASP A 80 5.55 22.44 -6.89
N ASP A 81 5.55 21.15 -7.18
CA ASP A 81 6.44 20.13 -6.63
C ASP A 81 7.71 20.02 -7.49
N ASP A 82 8.89 20.19 -6.89
CA ASP A 82 10.19 20.05 -7.57
C ASP A 82 10.90 18.70 -7.33
N GLY A 83 10.25 17.74 -6.66
CA GLY A 83 10.91 16.53 -6.22
C GLY A 83 11.12 15.45 -7.30
N ASP A 84 11.09 15.79 -8.59
CA ASP A 84 11.37 14.91 -9.74
C ASP A 84 12.18 15.70 -10.80
N GLU A 85 12.70 15.05 -11.85
CA GLU A 85 13.46 15.68 -12.94
C GLU A 85 12.69 16.83 -13.62
N THR A 86 11.36 16.73 -13.64
CA THR A 86 10.46 17.79 -14.11
C THR A 86 9.48 18.18 -13.02
N PRO A 87 9.40 19.47 -12.64
CA PRO A 87 8.48 19.88 -11.60
C PRO A 87 7.03 19.66 -12.01
N GLU A 88 6.26 19.07 -11.11
CA GLU A 88 4.83 18.79 -11.29
C GLU A 88 3.99 19.89 -10.65
N ARG A 89 2.90 20.26 -11.32
CA ARG A 89 1.99 21.29 -10.82
C ARG A 89 0.66 20.68 -10.45
N TYR A 90 0.28 20.83 -9.20
CA TYR A 90 -1.02 20.46 -8.67
C TYR A 90 -1.88 21.69 -8.39
N LEU A 91 -3.19 21.54 -8.57
CA LEU A 91 -4.18 22.56 -8.22
C LEU A 91 -5.15 21.99 -7.20
N VAL A 92 -5.31 22.70 -6.08
CA VAL A 92 -6.35 22.42 -5.08
C VAL A 92 -7.53 23.36 -5.33
N LEU A 93 -8.73 22.81 -5.53
CA LEU A 93 -9.95 23.61 -5.61
C LEU A 93 -10.27 24.25 -4.26
N VAL A 94 -10.34 25.58 -4.20
CA VAL A 94 -10.73 26.31 -2.98
C VAL A 94 -12.24 26.24 -2.75
N GLU A 95 -13.00 26.16 -3.84
CA GLU A 95 -14.45 26.18 -3.86
C GLU A 95 -14.94 25.01 -4.72
N PRO A 96 -16.13 24.43 -4.46
CA PRO A 96 -16.69 23.43 -5.35
C PRO A 96 -16.85 23.99 -6.75
N TRP A 97 -16.53 23.20 -7.77
CA TRP A 97 -16.61 23.66 -9.14
C TRP A 97 -17.04 22.54 -10.07
N GLN A 98 -18.11 22.81 -10.82
CA GLN A 98 -18.82 21.81 -11.63
C GLN A 98 -19.31 20.64 -10.74
N SER A 99 -18.86 19.41 -10.99
CA SER A 99 -19.18 18.22 -10.19
C SER A 99 -18.13 17.87 -9.13
N LEU A 100 -17.06 18.67 -9.00
CA LEU A 100 -15.97 18.39 -8.08
C LEU A 100 -16.14 19.14 -6.76
N PRO A 101 -15.91 18.48 -5.61
CA PRO A 101 -15.94 19.14 -4.30
C PRO A 101 -14.75 20.09 -4.11
N ALA A 102 -14.87 21.01 -3.15
CA ALA A 102 -13.71 21.77 -2.66
C ALA A 102 -12.67 20.80 -2.07
N GLY A 103 -11.40 21.17 -2.14
CA GLY A 103 -10.28 20.31 -1.72
C GLY A 103 -9.80 19.35 -2.81
N THR A 104 -10.54 19.18 -3.91
CA THR A 104 -10.13 18.29 -5.01
C THR A 104 -8.75 18.68 -5.55
N LEU A 105 -7.88 17.68 -5.67
CA LEU A 105 -6.55 17.79 -6.26
C LEU A 105 -6.60 17.48 -7.76
N LEU A 106 -6.00 18.35 -8.56
CA LEU A 106 -5.88 18.21 -10.01
C LEU A 106 -4.40 18.27 -10.40
N LEU A 107 -3.95 17.36 -11.26
CA LEU A 107 -2.61 17.43 -11.85
C LEU A 107 -2.65 18.19 -13.17
N VAL A 108 -1.70 19.11 -13.36
CA VAL A 108 -1.54 19.87 -14.61
C VAL A 108 -0.61 19.12 -15.56
N CYS A 109 -1.11 18.76 -16.73
CA CYS A 109 -0.36 18.12 -17.81
C CYS A 109 -0.40 19.04 -19.05
N GLY A 110 0.67 19.81 -19.27
CA GLY A 110 0.74 20.77 -20.38
C GLY A 110 -0.27 21.92 -20.23
N ASP A 111 -1.20 22.06 -21.18
CA ASP A 111 -2.27 23.07 -21.17
C ASP A 111 -3.59 22.55 -20.56
N ARG A 112 -3.55 21.40 -19.87
CA ARG A 112 -4.72 20.71 -19.34
C ARG A 112 -4.54 20.33 -17.89
N ALA A 113 -5.65 20.14 -17.19
CA ALA A 113 -5.66 19.57 -15.85
C ALA A 113 -6.56 18.34 -15.79
N VAL A 114 -6.12 17.32 -15.05
CA VAL A 114 -6.77 16.01 -14.91
C VAL A 114 -7.06 15.75 -13.43
N VAL A 115 -8.18 15.10 -13.14
CA VAL A 115 -8.56 14.70 -11.77
C VAL A 115 -7.74 13.48 -11.38
N ILE A 116 -7.15 13.51 -10.19
CA ILE A 116 -6.51 12.34 -9.60
C ILE A 116 -7.60 11.51 -8.91
N SER A 117 -7.83 10.30 -9.40
CA SER A 117 -8.76 9.33 -8.80
C SER A 117 -8.17 8.83 -7.48
N ALA A 118 -8.98 8.74 -6.42
CA ALA A 118 -8.58 8.11 -5.16
C ALA A 118 -8.83 6.58 -5.16
N GLN A 119 -9.52 6.06 -6.17
CA GLN A 119 -9.89 4.64 -6.26
C GLN A 119 -8.88 3.84 -7.07
N ASP A 120 -8.37 4.41 -8.15
CA ASP A 120 -7.46 3.71 -9.05
C ASP A 120 -6.02 4.05 -8.70
N TRP A 121 -5.24 3.03 -8.34
CA TRP A 121 -3.81 3.22 -8.15
C TRP A 121 -3.19 3.75 -9.44
N SER A 122 -2.55 4.90 -9.33
CA SER A 122 -1.85 5.55 -10.42
C SER A 122 -0.59 6.19 -9.89
N ARG A 123 0.32 6.49 -10.81
CA ARG A 123 1.56 7.14 -10.44
C ARG A 123 1.33 8.51 -9.82
N GLU A 124 0.39 9.22 -10.42
CA GLU A 124 0.01 10.56 -10.05
C GLU A 124 -0.67 10.58 -8.67
N LEU A 125 -1.45 9.54 -8.34
CA LEU A 125 -2.02 9.35 -7.00
C LEU A 125 -0.93 9.12 -5.95
N ALA A 126 -0.07 8.13 -6.16
CA ALA A 126 0.98 7.79 -5.20
C ALA A 126 1.90 8.97 -4.90
N ARG A 127 2.27 9.73 -5.95
CA ARG A 127 3.09 10.93 -5.80
C ARG A 127 2.39 12.03 -4.99
N ALA A 128 1.13 12.31 -5.31
CA ALA A 128 0.33 13.29 -4.59
C ALA A 128 0.16 12.92 -3.11
N GLU A 129 -0.10 11.66 -2.80
CA GLU A 129 -0.26 11.19 -1.43
C GLU A 129 1.00 11.33 -0.61
N ILE A 130 2.16 10.96 -1.18
CA ILE A 130 3.47 11.11 -0.52
C ILE A 130 3.71 12.59 -0.20
N MET A 131 3.62 13.47 -1.20
CA MET A 131 3.84 14.91 -1.04
C MET A 131 2.90 15.49 0.04
N LEU A 132 1.59 15.26 -0.07
CA LEU A 132 0.62 15.82 0.86
C LEU A 132 0.75 15.24 2.27
N THR A 133 1.21 14.00 2.41
CA THR A 133 1.50 13.38 3.71
C THR A 133 2.70 14.04 4.38
N PHE A 134 3.78 14.30 3.64
CA PHE A 134 4.94 15.02 4.17
C PHE A 134 4.64 16.47 4.56
N LEU A 135 3.68 17.09 3.87
CA LEU A 135 3.25 18.46 4.13
C LEU A 135 2.18 18.57 5.22
N ASP A 136 1.77 17.46 5.82
CA ASP A 136 0.73 17.43 6.83
C ASP A 136 -0.66 17.87 6.33
N LEU A 137 -0.95 17.65 5.05
CA LEU A 137 -2.17 18.09 4.36
C LEU A 137 -3.18 16.98 4.08
N LEU A 138 -2.79 15.71 4.21
CA LEU A 138 -3.73 14.59 4.24
C LEU A 138 -4.11 14.24 5.68
N PRO A 139 -5.33 13.70 5.89
CA PRO A 139 -5.77 13.22 7.18
C PRO A 139 -4.98 11.96 7.57
N GLY A 140 -3.77 12.15 8.09
CA GLY A 140 -3.07 11.19 8.93
C GLY A 140 -3.34 11.53 10.39
N ASP A 141 -3.78 10.55 11.18
CA ASP A 141 -4.03 10.66 12.63
C ASP A 141 -2.98 11.58 13.29
N SER A 142 -3.39 12.79 13.67
CA SER A 142 -2.52 13.81 14.29
C SER A 142 -1.83 13.31 15.57
N GLU A 143 -2.30 12.20 16.14
CA GLU A 143 -1.66 11.52 17.28
C GLU A 143 -0.42 10.70 16.89
N ALA A 144 -0.25 10.31 15.62
CA ALA A 144 0.91 9.56 15.13
C ALA A 144 2.15 10.45 14.93
N ARG A 145 1.97 11.75 14.66
CA ARG A 145 3.09 12.69 14.44
C ARG A 145 3.77 13.12 15.73
N ASP A 146 3.00 13.39 16.79
CA ASP A 146 3.56 13.72 18.11
C ASP A 146 4.36 12.53 18.72
N GLN A 147 4.09 11.30 18.27
CA GLN A 147 4.84 10.10 18.67
C GLN A 147 6.09 9.84 17.81
N LEU A 148 6.19 10.41 16.61
CA LEU A 148 7.33 10.21 15.70
C LEU A 148 8.59 10.92 16.21
N GLU A 149 8.45 12.10 16.84
CA GLU A 149 9.55 12.82 17.48
C GLU A 149 10.00 12.19 18.82
N SER A 150 9.19 11.29 19.37
CA SER A 150 9.45 10.59 20.62
C SER A 150 9.49 9.07 20.43
N CYS A 151 10.24 8.58 19.45
CA CYS A 151 10.64 7.18 19.38
C CYS A 151 11.61 6.84 20.52
N SER A 152 11.11 6.72 21.75
CA SER A 152 11.77 6.00 22.83
C SER A 152 11.02 4.68 23.05
N ALA A 153 11.76 3.58 22.91
CA ALA A 153 11.50 2.23 23.40
C ALA A 153 10.04 1.71 23.42
N VAL A 154 9.77 0.80 22.49
CA VAL A 154 8.92 -0.40 22.56
C VAL A 154 8.26 -0.67 23.93
N SER A 155 6.96 -0.35 24.03
CA SER A 155 5.91 -1.05 24.80
C SER A 155 4.64 -0.22 24.58
N ASP A 156 3.56 -0.75 24.01
CA ASP A 156 2.63 -1.60 24.75
C ASP A 156 1.86 -2.54 23.80
N SER A 157 1.78 -3.82 24.21
CA SER A 157 0.83 -4.78 23.66
C SER A 157 -0.52 -4.55 24.32
N ASP A 158 -1.41 -3.78 23.69
CA ASP A 158 -2.77 -3.64 24.17
C ASP A 158 -3.69 -4.57 23.36
N THR A 159 -4.06 -5.70 23.98
CA THR A 159 -5.06 -6.64 23.43
C THR A 159 -6.47 -6.03 23.38
N SER A 160 -6.61 -4.78 23.84
CA SER A 160 -7.79 -3.93 23.71
C SER A 160 -7.87 -3.18 22.37
N ASP A 161 -6.88 -3.35 21.49
CA ASP A 161 -6.81 -2.71 20.17
C ASP A 161 -8.10 -2.99 19.36
N PRO A 162 -8.81 -1.94 18.89
CA PRO A 162 -10.06 -2.09 18.16
C PRO A 162 -9.90 -2.87 16.85
N PHE A 163 -8.74 -2.80 16.20
CA PHE A 163 -8.47 -3.52 14.95
C PHE A 163 -8.26 -5.02 15.22
N VAL A 164 -7.54 -5.37 16.28
CA VAL A 164 -7.39 -6.77 16.72
C VAL A 164 -8.76 -7.38 17.02
N LYS A 165 -9.63 -6.64 17.73
CA LYS A 165 -10.98 -7.13 17.99
C LYS A 165 -11.80 -7.26 16.72
N SER A 166 -11.78 -6.23 15.87
CA SER A 166 -12.50 -6.19 14.60
C SER A 166 -12.16 -7.39 13.71
N ILE A 167 -10.87 -7.70 13.56
CA ILE A 167 -10.42 -8.83 12.73
C ILE A 167 -10.87 -10.17 13.32
N LEU A 168 -10.85 -10.33 14.64
CA LEU A 168 -11.31 -11.55 15.31
C LEU A 168 -12.84 -11.71 15.24
N ASP A 169 -13.59 -10.62 15.13
CA ASP A 169 -15.04 -10.67 15.02
C ASP A 169 -15.48 -10.92 13.55
N GLN A 170 -14.76 -10.36 12.58
CA GLN A 170 -15.13 -10.38 11.17
C GLN A 170 -14.49 -11.54 10.37
N LEU A 171 -13.22 -11.85 10.64
CA LEU A 171 -12.48 -12.86 9.90
C LEU A 171 -12.76 -14.24 10.52
N CYS A 172 -13.26 -15.18 9.73
CA CYS A 172 -13.51 -16.56 10.14
C CYS A 172 -12.65 -17.53 9.32
N ALA A 173 -11.98 -18.49 9.98
CA ALA A 173 -11.24 -19.52 9.27
C ALA A 173 -12.17 -20.41 8.45
N SER A 174 -11.87 -20.53 7.16
CA SER A 174 -12.51 -21.48 6.23
C SER A 174 -12.11 -22.90 6.58
N THR A 175 -10.83 -23.10 6.88
CA THR A 175 -10.30 -24.34 7.44
C THR A 175 -9.38 -24.01 8.62
N PRO A 176 -9.67 -24.51 9.83
CA PRO A 176 -8.76 -24.38 10.97
C PRO A 176 -7.39 -24.99 10.66
N GLY A 177 -6.34 -24.35 11.15
CA GLY A 177 -4.97 -24.73 10.89
C GLY A 177 -4.38 -25.69 11.92
N THR A 178 -3.09 -25.98 11.74
CA THR A 178 -2.31 -26.62 12.79
C THR A 178 -2.22 -25.66 13.99
N PRO A 179 -2.57 -26.09 15.22
CA PRO A 179 -2.48 -25.24 16.40
C PRO A 179 -1.06 -24.73 16.64
N VAL A 180 -0.92 -23.45 16.96
CA VAL A 180 0.37 -22.84 17.29
C VAL A 180 0.61 -22.97 18.80
N THR A 181 1.80 -23.44 19.18
CA THR A 181 2.17 -23.62 20.59
C THR A 181 2.45 -22.29 21.28
N ASP A 182 2.23 -22.21 22.59
CA ASP A 182 2.57 -21.01 23.39
C ASP A 182 4.05 -20.60 23.22
N THR A 183 4.95 -21.58 23.08
CA THR A 183 6.38 -21.33 22.83
C THR A 183 6.60 -20.62 21.48
N ALA A 184 5.87 -21.02 20.44
CA ALA A 184 5.95 -20.39 19.13
C ALA A 184 5.30 -19.00 19.14
N LEU A 185 4.15 -18.82 19.80
CA LEU A 185 3.54 -17.50 19.98
C LEU A 185 4.48 -16.54 20.73
N ALA A 186 5.16 -17.02 21.78
CA ALA A 186 6.14 -16.23 22.52
C ALA A 186 7.37 -15.88 21.70
N LEU A 187 7.82 -16.75 20.78
CA LEU A 187 8.92 -16.48 19.86
C LEU A 187 8.60 -15.32 18.92
N TRP A 188 7.36 -15.29 18.42
CA TRP A 188 6.91 -14.31 17.42
C TRP A 188 6.35 -13.01 18.02
N LYS A 189 6.14 -12.97 19.34
CA LYS A 189 5.71 -11.77 20.05
C LYS A 189 6.67 -10.60 19.85
N GLY A 190 6.15 -9.46 19.41
CA GLY A 190 6.93 -8.25 19.10
C GLY A 190 7.69 -8.31 17.77
N ARG A 191 7.70 -9.46 17.08
CA ARG A 191 8.24 -9.61 15.72
C ARG A 191 7.12 -9.54 14.69
N LEU A 192 5.99 -10.18 14.97
CA LEU A 192 4.77 -10.13 14.19
C LEU A 192 3.76 -9.16 14.83
N PRO A 193 2.78 -8.65 14.05
CA PRO A 193 1.67 -7.87 14.60
C PRO A 193 0.86 -8.69 15.61
N ASP A 194 0.41 -8.05 16.70
CA ASP A 194 -0.38 -8.74 17.72
C ASP A 194 -1.71 -9.29 17.16
N ALA A 195 -2.31 -8.61 16.17
CA ALA A 195 -3.50 -9.09 15.46
C ALA A 195 -3.27 -10.45 14.78
N LEU A 196 -2.11 -10.65 14.17
CA LEU A 196 -1.73 -11.91 13.54
C LEU A 196 -1.57 -13.03 14.59
N LEU A 197 -0.89 -12.72 15.69
CA LEU A 197 -0.68 -13.68 16.77
C LEU A 197 -2.01 -14.08 17.44
N ALA A 198 -2.97 -13.15 17.53
CA ALA A 198 -4.30 -13.43 18.03
C ALA A 198 -5.07 -14.39 17.10
N LEU A 199 -4.97 -14.21 15.78
CA LEU A 199 -5.54 -15.14 14.80
C LEU A 199 -4.89 -16.53 14.89
N TRP A 200 -3.57 -16.60 15.03
CA TRP A 200 -2.86 -17.87 15.21
C TRP A 200 -3.25 -18.59 16.50
N GLN A 201 -3.46 -17.84 17.58
CA GLN A 201 -3.92 -18.41 18.83
C GLN A 201 -5.36 -18.94 18.73
N ARG A 202 -6.24 -18.25 17.97
CA ARG A 202 -7.64 -18.64 17.79
C ARG A 202 -7.79 -19.84 16.86
N ASP A 203 -7.16 -19.80 15.69
CA ASP A 203 -7.44 -20.72 14.58
C ASP A 203 -6.26 -21.60 14.17
N GLY A 204 -5.07 -21.37 14.74
CA GLY A 204 -3.82 -21.97 14.27
C GLY A 204 -3.32 -21.35 12.97
N LEU A 205 -2.45 -22.08 12.26
CA LEU A 205 -2.00 -21.72 10.90
C LEU A 205 -3.11 -21.99 9.87
N ALA A 206 -4.19 -21.25 9.99
CA ALA A 206 -5.46 -21.48 9.32
C ALA A 206 -5.50 -20.96 7.88
N ARG A 207 -6.55 -21.36 7.17
CA ARG A 207 -6.91 -20.84 5.86
C ARG A 207 -8.15 -19.97 5.96
N TYR A 208 -8.13 -18.81 5.32
CA TYR A 208 -9.18 -17.80 5.33
C TYR A 208 -9.74 -17.58 3.93
N HIS A 209 -10.95 -17.00 3.85
CA HIS A 209 -11.65 -16.66 2.61
C HIS A 209 -11.53 -17.77 1.58
N ASP A 210 -12.07 -18.95 1.93
CA ASP A 210 -12.15 -20.04 0.97
C ASP A 210 -10.78 -20.56 0.44
N ASP A 211 -9.73 -20.45 1.26
CA ASP A 211 -8.32 -20.76 0.93
C ASP A 211 -7.59 -19.67 0.13
N ARG A 212 -8.19 -18.47 -0.01
CA ARG A 212 -7.53 -17.27 -0.59
C ARG A 212 -6.32 -16.80 0.21
N LEU A 213 -6.22 -17.19 1.46
CA LEU A 213 -5.03 -16.93 2.25
C LEU A 213 -4.74 -18.11 3.17
N THR A 214 -3.51 -18.60 3.14
CA THR A 214 -3.03 -19.64 4.05
C THR A 214 -1.97 -19.06 4.98
N MET A 215 -2.22 -19.07 6.29
CA MET A 215 -1.22 -18.69 7.28
C MET A 215 -0.12 -19.76 7.34
N VAL A 216 1.13 -19.33 7.50
CA VAL A 216 2.29 -20.22 7.53
C VAL A 216 3.19 -19.92 8.72
N ASP A 217 4.00 -20.92 9.10
CA ASP A 217 5.09 -20.73 10.04
C ASP A 217 6.27 -20.05 9.33
N PRO A 218 6.63 -18.81 9.67
CA PRO A 218 7.67 -18.07 8.95
C PRO A 218 9.03 -18.78 8.98
N ALA A 219 9.30 -19.56 10.04
CA ALA A 219 10.55 -20.31 10.18
C ALA A 219 10.76 -21.33 9.03
N GLN A 220 9.68 -21.82 8.42
CA GLN A 220 9.77 -22.76 7.29
C GLN A 220 10.14 -22.07 5.97
N TYR A 221 9.90 -20.76 5.87
CA TYR A 221 10.06 -19.98 4.65
C TYR A 221 11.32 -19.11 4.65
N GLU A 222 12.04 -18.97 5.78
CA GLU A 222 13.24 -18.12 5.88
C GLU A 222 14.27 -18.38 4.77
N THR A 223 14.57 -19.66 4.49
CA THR A 223 15.59 -20.03 3.50
C THR A 223 15.16 -19.64 2.07
N VAL A 224 13.90 -19.89 1.71
CA VAL A 224 13.41 -19.60 0.36
C VAL A 224 13.21 -18.10 0.16
N LEU A 225 12.73 -17.39 1.19
CA LEU A 225 12.62 -15.93 1.17
C LEU A 225 13.99 -15.28 0.99
N ALA A 226 14.98 -15.68 1.78
CA ALA A 226 16.34 -15.14 1.68
C ALA A 226 16.96 -15.38 0.30
N ALA A 227 16.70 -16.53 -0.31
CA ALA A 227 17.17 -16.83 -1.67
C ALA A 227 16.45 -15.96 -2.73
N LEU A 228 15.14 -15.75 -2.60
CA LEU A 228 14.37 -14.92 -3.54
C LEU A 228 14.71 -13.42 -3.43
N LEU A 229 15.09 -12.96 -2.24
CA LEU A 229 15.52 -11.58 -1.97
C LEU A 229 17.04 -11.37 -2.13
N ALA A 230 17.80 -12.42 -2.45
CA ALA A 230 19.25 -12.33 -2.57
C ALA A 230 19.64 -11.32 -3.67
N GLY A 231 20.41 -10.29 -3.29
CA GLY A 231 20.83 -9.24 -4.21
C GLY A 231 19.87 -8.05 -4.31
N SER A 232 18.74 -8.05 -3.59
CA SER A 232 17.85 -6.90 -3.45
C SER A 232 18.39 -5.92 -2.38
N PRO A 233 18.65 -4.63 -2.72
CA PRO A 233 19.36 -3.69 -1.84
C PRO A 233 18.72 -3.28 -0.49
N PRO A 234 17.39 -3.28 -0.25
CA PRO A 234 16.84 -2.55 0.89
C PRO A 234 16.63 -3.34 2.19
N TRP A 235 16.82 -4.66 2.19
CA TRP A 235 16.38 -5.52 3.29
C TRP A 235 17.42 -5.76 4.39
N ASP A 236 18.64 -5.23 4.27
CA ASP A 236 19.66 -5.31 5.34
C ASP A 236 19.27 -4.57 6.63
N LYS A 237 18.19 -3.78 6.62
CA LYS A 237 17.75 -2.93 7.73
C LYS A 237 16.60 -3.51 8.56
N ASP A 238 15.92 -4.54 8.08
CA ASP A 238 14.81 -5.21 8.78
C ASP A 238 14.85 -6.73 8.64
N ASN A 239 14.28 -7.42 9.63
CA ASN A 239 14.09 -8.87 9.57
C ASN A 239 12.71 -9.14 8.97
N LEU A 240 12.68 -9.77 7.79
CA LEU A 240 11.45 -10.06 7.06
C LEU A 240 10.99 -11.49 7.30
N HIS A 241 9.68 -11.63 7.49
CA HIS A 241 9.04 -12.89 7.83
C HIS A 241 7.80 -13.12 6.97
N VAL A 242 7.71 -14.28 6.33
CA VAL A 242 6.52 -14.68 5.56
C VAL A 242 5.49 -15.21 6.53
N TYR A 243 4.35 -14.53 6.63
CA TYR A 243 3.29 -14.95 7.55
C TYR A 243 2.13 -15.65 6.85
N ALA A 244 1.96 -15.43 5.55
CA ALA A 244 0.92 -16.07 4.76
C ALA A 244 1.33 -16.26 3.29
N ILE A 245 0.63 -17.17 2.63
CA ILE A 245 0.79 -17.50 1.21
C ILE A 245 -0.57 -17.41 0.52
N SER A 246 -0.62 -16.74 -0.63
CA SER A 246 -1.82 -16.70 -1.49
C SER A 246 -2.00 -18.02 -2.26
N PRO A 247 -3.15 -18.26 -2.91
CA PRO A 247 -3.44 -19.51 -3.62
C PRO A 247 -2.47 -19.75 -4.77
N PHE A 248 -1.83 -18.71 -5.29
CA PHE A 248 -0.92 -18.75 -6.42
C PHE A 248 0.56 -18.65 -6.01
N GLY A 249 0.83 -18.70 -4.70
CA GLY A 249 2.20 -18.72 -4.18
C GLY A 249 2.80 -17.35 -3.89
N GLN A 250 2.03 -16.25 -4.02
CA GLN A 250 2.50 -14.95 -3.56
C GLN A 250 2.78 -14.99 -2.07
N MET A 251 3.92 -14.43 -1.68
CA MET A 251 4.38 -14.46 -0.29
C MET A 251 4.03 -13.14 0.38
N LEU A 252 3.20 -13.21 1.43
CA LEU A 252 2.87 -12.06 2.25
C LEU A 252 3.87 -11.96 3.39
N ILE A 253 4.57 -10.84 3.43
CA ILE A 253 5.75 -10.63 4.23
C ILE A 253 5.50 -9.45 5.17
N CYS A 254 5.93 -9.59 6.42
CA CYS A 254 5.99 -8.49 7.37
C CYS A 254 7.44 -8.28 7.84
N GLY A 255 7.83 -7.03 7.99
CA GLY A 255 9.06 -6.69 8.71
C GLY A 255 8.85 -6.67 10.21
N GLU A 256 9.91 -6.87 10.99
CA GLU A 256 9.87 -6.67 12.45
C GLU A 256 9.71 -5.18 12.80
N LYS A 257 10.23 -4.29 11.95
CA LYS A 257 10.18 -2.83 12.14
C LYS A 257 9.26 -2.15 11.14
N THR A 258 9.13 -2.68 9.93
CA THR A 258 8.30 -2.13 8.85
C THR A 258 6.89 -2.72 8.85
N GLY A 259 6.04 -2.20 7.97
CA GLY A 259 4.63 -2.61 7.82
C GLY A 259 4.42 -4.05 7.37
N VAL A 260 3.17 -4.39 7.04
CA VAL A 260 2.69 -5.78 6.88
C VAL A 260 2.30 -6.15 5.43
N ASP A 261 2.48 -5.25 4.46
CA ASP A 261 1.92 -5.42 3.11
C ASP A 261 3.02 -5.54 2.02
N LEU A 262 4.07 -6.30 2.32
CA LEU A 262 5.03 -6.70 1.30
C LEU A 262 4.52 -7.99 0.63
N THR A 263 4.15 -7.92 -0.64
CA THR A 263 3.74 -9.08 -1.43
C THR A 263 4.81 -9.39 -2.45
N LEU A 264 5.48 -10.53 -2.30
CA LEU A 264 6.41 -11.02 -3.33
C LEU A 264 5.63 -11.86 -4.34
N GLU A 265 5.68 -11.50 -5.62
CA GLU A 265 5.20 -12.31 -6.73
C GLU A 265 6.36 -13.19 -7.23
N PRO A 266 6.44 -14.46 -6.82
CA PRO A 266 7.59 -15.28 -7.12
C PRO A 266 7.68 -15.67 -8.61
N HIS A 267 6.57 -15.65 -9.34
CA HIS A 267 6.53 -16.04 -10.75
C HIS A 267 7.15 -14.98 -11.68
N GLU A 268 6.96 -13.71 -11.35
CA GLU A 268 7.36 -12.59 -12.22
C GLU A 268 8.61 -11.85 -11.74
N GLY A 269 9.09 -12.13 -10.53
CA GLY A 269 10.34 -11.52 -10.08
C GLY A 269 10.16 -10.34 -9.13
N TYR A 270 9.00 -9.68 -9.19
CA TYR A 270 8.80 -8.40 -8.51
C TYR A 270 8.24 -8.55 -7.09
N LEU A 271 8.57 -7.55 -6.29
CA LEU A 271 8.03 -7.33 -4.96
C LEU A 271 7.12 -6.11 -5.04
N CYS A 272 5.89 -6.26 -4.61
CA CYS A 272 4.95 -5.16 -4.43
C CYS A 272 5.02 -4.69 -2.97
N ALA A 273 5.33 -3.41 -2.78
CA ALA A 273 5.40 -2.75 -1.49
C ALA A 273 4.79 -1.35 -1.63
N PRO A 274 3.72 -1.01 -0.91
CA PRO A 274 3.28 0.37 -0.82
C PRO A 274 4.40 1.23 -0.21
N ALA A 275 4.75 2.35 -0.84
CA ALA A 275 5.90 3.19 -0.46
C ALA A 275 5.85 3.68 1.01
N ALA A 276 4.66 3.84 1.58
CA ALA A 276 4.46 4.23 2.98
C ALA A 276 4.84 3.13 4.00
N LEU A 277 4.95 1.87 3.59
CA LEU A 277 5.08 0.71 4.48
C LEU A 277 6.51 0.18 4.64
N THR A 278 7.49 0.78 3.95
CA THR A 278 8.93 0.54 4.17
C THR A 278 9.51 1.39 5.32
N LEU A 279 8.70 2.29 5.88
CA LEU A 279 9.06 3.09 7.06
C LEU A 279 8.83 2.31 8.36
N PRO A 280 9.53 2.66 9.46
CA PRO A 280 9.25 2.09 10.77
C PRO A 280 7.78 2.31 11.16
N ALA A 281 7.10 1.24 11.57
CA ALA A 281 5.70 1.25 11.93
C ALA A 281 5.51 0.75 13.38
N SER A 282 4.65 1.43 14.14
CA SER A 282 4.24 0.94 15.46
C SER A 282 3.37 -0.31 15.32
N ASN A 283 3.25 -1.11 16.40
CA ASN A 283 2.39 -2.29 16.38
C ASN A 283 0.92 -1.96 16.06
N ALA A 284 0.43 -0.81 16.50
CA ALA A 284 -0.94 -0.36 16.19
C ALA A 284 -1.12 -0.06 14.69
N VAL A 285 -0.13 0.57 14.05
CA VAL A 285 -0.13 0.79 12.59
C VAL A 285 -0.08 -0.54 11.86
N ARG A 286 0.81 -1.45 12.28
CA ARG A 286 0.93 -2.80 11.71
C ARG A 286 -0.36 -3.61 11.86
N ASN A 287 -1.06 -3.51 13.00
CA ASN A 287 -2.35 -4.14 13.22
C ASN A 287 -3.43 -3.56 12.29
N ARG A 288 -3.46 -2.23 12.10
CA ARG A 288 -4.39 -1.57 11.18
C ARG A 288 -4.16 -2.01 9.74
N SER A 289 -2.92 -1.94 9.25
CA SER A 289 -2.57 -2.38 7.89
C SER A 289 -2.97 -3.84 7.65
N LEU A 290 -2.60 -4.73 8.57
CA LEU A 290 -2.99 -6.14 8.49
C LEU A 290 -4.52 -6.31 8.50
N HIS A 291 -5.22 -5.55 9.33
CA HIS A 291 -6.68 -5.56 9.37
C HIS A 291 -7.29 -5.16 8.03
N ASP A 292 -6.87 -4.02 7.49
CA ASP A 292 -7.43 -3.48 6.26
C ASP A 292 -7.16 -4.43 5.08
N PHE A 293 -5.95 -4.99 5.00
CA PHE A 293 -5.59 -6.00 3.99
C PHE A 293 -6.40 -7.30 4.14
N LEU A 294 -6.51 -7.86 5.35
CA LEU A 294 -7.21 -9.14 5.52
C LEU A 294 -8.71 -9.05 5.24
N LEU A 295 -9.32 -7.85 5.32
CA LEU A 295 -10.72 -7.65 4.97
C LEU A 295 -10.94 -7.46 3.46
N THR A 296 -9.89 -7.24 2.67
CA THR A 296 -9.98 -7.10 1.19
C THR A 296 -9.61 -8.38 0.45
N LEU A 297 -9.40 -9.52 1.13
CA LEU A 297 -8.95 -10.77 0.50
C LEU A 297 -9.81 -11.28 -0.66
N ASP A 298 -11.10 -10.94 -0.70
CA ASP A 298 -12.01 -11.32 -1.79
C ASP A 298 -11.99 -10.38 -2.99
N ASP A 299 -11.20 -9.31 -2.93
CA ASP A 299 -11.07 -8.33 -4.02
C ASP A 299 -10.51 -9.01 -5.29
N PRO A 300 -11.21 -8.91 -6.44
CA PRO A 300 -10.69 -9.37 -7.72
C PRO A 300 -9.29 -8.87 -8.08
N GLU A 301 -8.89 -7.69 -7.59
CA GLU A 301 -7.58 -7.09 -7.85
C GLU A 301 -6.42 -7.83 -7.15
N LEU A 302 -6.70 -8.61 -6.11
CA LEU A 302 -5.73 -9.47 -5.42
C LEU A 302 -5.61 -10.86 -6.07
N ASP A 303 -6.41 -11.14 -7.10
CA ASP A 303 -6.36 -12.40 -7.86
C ASP A 303 -5.31 -12.32 -8.97
N VAL A 304 -4.73 -13.46 -9.35
CA VAL A 304 -3.93 -13.49 -10.57
C VAL A 304 -4.86 -13.48 -11.78
N LEU A 305 -4.44 -12.82 -12.85
CA LEU A 305 -5.27 -12.64 -14.03
C LEU A 305 -4.93 -13.64 -15.13
N THR A 306 -5.96 -14.05 -15.87
CA THR A 306 -5.81 -14.80 -17.12
C THR A 306 -5.23 -13.93 -18.24
N GLU A 307 -4.94 -14.55 -19.39
CA GLU A 307 -4.62 -13.82 -20.64
C GLU A 307 -5.67 -12.80 -21.10
N ASP A 308 -6.92 -12.96 -20.67
CA ASP A 308 -8.04 -12.05 -20.97
C ASP A 308 -8.36 -11.09 -19.81
N GLU A 309 -7.41 -10.83 -18.89
CA GLU A 309 -7.55 -9.91 -17.74
C GLU A 309 -8.62 -10.28 -16.70
N GLU A 310 -9.02 -11.55 -16.66
CA GLU A 310 -10.07 -12.00 -15.75
C GLU A 310 -9.53 -12.74 -14.51
N PRO A 311 -10.17 -12.61 -13.32
CA PRO A 311 -9.74 -13.26 -12.07
C PRO A 311 -9.71 -14.79 -12.14
N MET A 312 -8.65 -15.40 -11.60
CA MET A 312 -8.36 -16.81 -11.83
C MET A 312 -8.84 -17.74 -10.71
N PHE A 313 -8.86 -17.30 -9.46
CA PHE A 313 -9.06 -18.15 -8.28
C PHE A 313 -10.26 -19.08 -8.39
N TRP A 314 -11.45 -18.52 -8.66
CA TRP A 314 -12.67 -19.33 -8.69
C TRP A 314 -12.67 -20.35 -9.83
N ARG A 315 -12.15 -19.97 -11.00
CA ARG A 315 -12.07 -20.87 -12.16
C ARG A 315 -11.14 -22.04 -11.89
N VAL A 316 -9.99 -21.78 -11.27
CA VAL A 316 -9.01 -22.82 -10.95
C VAL A 316 -9.53 -23.73 -9.86
N ARG A 317 -10.16 -23.17 -8.83
CA ARG A 317 -10.76 -23.96 -7.78
C ARG A 317 -11.89 -24.85 -8.29
N GLU A 318 -12.73 -24.37 -9.22
CA GLU A 318 -13.74 -25.22 -9.87
C GLU A 318 -13.11 -26.36 -10.68
N MET A 319 -12.00 -26.08 -11.39
CA MET A 319 -11.34 -27.03 -12.27
C MET A 319 -10.49 -28.07 -11.51
N LEU A 320 -9.70 -27.66 -10.52
CA LEU A 320 -8.72 -28.49 -9.79
C LEU A 320 -9.18 -28.88 -8.38
N GLY A 321 -10.31 -28.35 -7.93
CA GLY A 321 -10.79 -28.49 -6.56
C GLY A 321 -10.01 -27.61 -5.57
N PRO A 322 -10.44 -27.57 -4.29
CA PRO A 322 -9.80 -26.79 -3.24
C PRO A 322 -8.35 -27.24 -2.98
N LEU A 323 -7.58 -26.34 -2.34
CA LEU A 323 -6.18 -26.57 -1.99
C LEU A 323 -6.05 -27.52 -0.79
N GLY A 324 -5.07 -28.42 -0.85
CA GLY A 324 -4.63 -29.22 0.28
C GLY A 324 -3.70 -28.46 1.23
N ASP A 325 -3.20 -29.17 2.25
CA ASP A 325 -2.24 -28.61 3.21
C ASP A 325 -0.90 -28.26 2.54
N GLY A 326 -0.52 -27.00 2.63
CA GLY A 326 0.68 -26.43 1.98
C GLY A 326 0.66 -26.46 0.45
N GLU A 327 -0.50 -26.65 -0.18
CA GLU A 327 -0.64 -26.60 -1.64
C GLU A 327 -0.93 -25.19 -2.14
N ILE A 328 -0.46 -24.90 -3.36
CA ILE A 328 -0.80 -23.73 -4.17
C ILE A 328 -1.17 -24.19 -5.59
N TYR A 329 -1.89 -23.36 -6.30
CA TYR A 329 -2.05 -23.43 -7.74
C TYR A 329 -0.81 -22.83 -8.41
N THR A 330 -0.23 -23.55 -9.36
CA THR A 330 0.95 -23.09 -10.09
C THR A 330 0.96 -23.62 -11.51
N SER A 331 1.65 -22.94 -12.41
CA SER A 331 1.75 -23.34 -13.82
C SER A 331 2.91 -24.32 -14.04
N THR A 332 2.69 -25.34 -14.86
CA THR A 332 3.78 -26.21 -15.34
C THR A 332 4.67 -25.54 -16.39
N GLU A 333 4.21 -24.42 -16.94
CA GLU A 333 4.91 -23.61 -17.93
C GLU A 333 5.27 -22.24 -17.33
N SER A 334 6.26 -21.55 -17.91
CA SER A 334 6.54 -20.16 -17.53
C SER A 334 5.31 -19.29 -17.77
N VAL A 335 4.95 -18.48 -16.78
CA VAL A 335 3.91 -17.46 -16.91
C VAL A 335 4.44 -16.38 -17.86
N SER A 336 3.65 -15.99 -18.86
CA SER A 336 4.02 -14.91 -19.77
C SER A 336 3.48 -13.57 -19.26
N GLU A 337 4.00 -12.47 -19.78
CA GLU A 337 3.48 -11.11 -19.50
C GLU A 337 1.99 -10.95 -19.85
N GLN A 338 1.44 -11.84 -20.67
CA GLN A 338 0.02 -11.80 -21.01
C GLN A 338 -0.86 -12.32 -19.86
N GLY A 339 -0.32 -13.04 -18.88
CA GLY A 339 -1.05 -13.60 -17.76
C GLY A 339 -1.04 -15.13 -17.73
N TRP A 340 -1.86 -15.69 -16.84
CA TRP A 340 -1.85 -17.12 -16.55
C TRP A 340 -2.76 -17.91 -17.50
N ARG A 341 -2.34 -19.13 -17.84
CA ARG A 341 -3.15 -20.07 -18.64
C ARG A 341 -3.80 -21.13 -17.78
N LEU A 342 -5.13 -21.19 -17.83
CA LEU A 342 -5.89 -22.14 -17.01
C LEU A 342 -5.49 -23.61 -17.29
N SER A 343 -5.23 -23.97 -18.55
CA SER A 343 -4.91 -25.36 -18.94
C SER A 343 -3.56 -25.87 -18.45
N THR A 344 -2.65 -24.99 -18.00
CA THR A 344 -1.30 -25.36 -17.54
C THR A 344 -1.21 -25.46 -16.01
N LEU A 345 -2.30 -25.16 -15.30
CA LEU A 345 -2.31 -25.13 -13.85
C LEU A 345 -2.44 -26.50 -13.21
N VAL A 346 -1.69 -26.66 -12.13
CA VAL A 346 -1.66 -27.85 -11.28
C VAL A 346 -1.60 -27.43 -9.81
N LYS A 347 -1.99 -28.35 -8.91
CA LYS A 347 -1.74 -28.19 -7.47
C LYS A 347 -0.38 -28.76 -7.12
N ARG A 348 0.46 -27.98 -6.44
CA ARG A 348 1.78 -28.40 -5.96
C ARG A 348 2.04 -27.81 -4.58
N ARG A 349 3.00 -28.38 -3.86
CA ARG A 349 3.43 -27.83 -2.57
C ARG A 349 4.13 -26.48 -2.77
N ALA A 350 3.76 -25.49 -1.96
CA ALA A 350 4.29 -24.15 -2.03
C ALA A 350 5.81 -24.11 -1.93
N LEU A 351 6.39 -24.76 -0.91
CA LEU A 351 7.84 -24.76 -0.69
C LEU A 351 8.64 -25.40 -1.83
N ASP A 352 8.09 -26.43 -2.49
CA ASP A 352 8.75 -27.07 -3.63
C ASP A 352 8.81 -26.09 -4.81
N VAL A 353 7.69 -25.42 -5.11
CA VAL A 353 7.58 -24.46 -6.21
C VAL A 353 8.44 -23.23 -5.95
N LEU A 354 8.31 -22.63 -4.76
CA LEU A 354 9.09 -21.45 -4.37
C LEU A 354 10.59 -21.75 -4.34
N GLY A 355 10.99 -22.94 -3.89
CA GLY A 355 12.38 -23.39 -3.92
C GLY A 355 12.93 -23.55 -5.35
N GLU A 356 12.11 -24.06 -6.28
CA GLU A 356 12.46 -24.13 -7.70
C GLU A 356 12.61 -22.74 -8.32
N LEU A 357 11.72 -21.79 -7.99
CA LEU A 357 11.77 -20.42 -8.48
C LEU A 357 12.99 -19.67 -7.93
N ALA A 358 13.31 -19.85 -6.65
CA ALA A 358 14.49 -19.25 -6.01
C ALA A 358 15.81 -19.68 -6.66
N GLN A 359 15.90 -20.91 -7.17
CA GLN A 359 17.10 -21.42 -7.85
C GLN A 359 17.29 -20.86 -9.27
N ARG A 360 16.26 -20.26 -9.87
CA ARG A 360 16.31 -19.71 -11.24
C ARG A 360 16.74 -18.25 -11.28
N ARG A 361 16.78 -17.55 -10.15
CA ARG A 361 17.19 -16.15 -10.04
C ARG A 361 18.71 -15.99 -9.99
#